data_AF-A0A8H2RK60-F1
#
_entry.id   AF-A0A8H2RK60-F1
#
_cell.length_a   1.000
_cell.length_b   1.000
_cell.length_c   1.000
_cell.angle_alpha   90.00
_cell.angle_beta   90.00
_cell.angle_gamma   90.00
#
_symmetry.space_group_name_H-M   'P 1'
#
loop_
_entity.id
_entity.type
_entity.pdbx_description
1 polymer ?
#
loop_
_entity_poly.entity_id
_entity_poly.type
_entity_poly.pdbx_seq_one_letter_code
_entity_poly.pdbx_strand_id
1 'polypeptide(L)'
;MSITDTEERIVSVICDHFLSGERYKLTIALVCERSGISRQAFHKNYLHLKPFITGQRNVDELLLRQGMDASKVIVQSQKLLRNLEVELNEVRSSENARFAEFENNILTSLMTSDILTHRAKELTAALRKKALHVELLKRELDEKEVELALANTNSDSLPSPVRRKTTNVHIFKPDLASAMASFATQSDPEVYMALKEKAINAMQQKLLKLIRKGTIRVILFQDRYLCSFEKFIERNFSSSSTSIAVVNLPIYSRIDLRDFAKELKGAVPLELHTSHCDSEAIINAQRGFLFRNIPEFEFRASAREPLPTIHDGYDRVTVFRVAQGD
;
A
#
# COMPACT_ATOMS: atom_id res chain seq x y z
N MET A 1 -17.41 61.33 49.93
CA MET A 1 -16.81 61.38 48.59
C MET A 1 -17.75 62.16 47.69
N SER A 2 -17.25 63.16 46.98
CA SER A 2 -18.11 63.95 46.09
C SER A 2 -18.53 63.09 44.89
N ILE A 3 -19.70 63.38 44.33
CA ILE A 3 -20.24 62.68 43.15
C ILE A 3 -19.36 62.92 41.92
N THR A 4 -18.62 64.05 41.89
CA THR A 4 -17.74 64.47 40.80
C THR A 4 -16.40 63.73 40.82
N ASP A 5 -15.78 63.54 41.99
CA ASP A 5 -14.49 62.82 42.10
C ASP A 5 -14.62 61.34 41.71
N THR A 6 -15.80 60.78 41.97
CA THR A 6 -16.15 59.40 41.60
C THR A 6 -16.48 59.28 40.11
N GLU A 7 -17.04 60.32 39.50
CA GLU A 7 -17.24 60.40 38.05
C GLU A 7 -15.91 60.45 37.29
N GLU A 8 -14.97 61.29 37.73
CA GLU A 8 -13.65 61.41 37.10
C GLU A 8 -12.86 60.10 37.14
N ARG A 9 -12.95 59.33 38.23
CA ARG A 9 -12.33 58.00 38.32
C ARG A 9 -12.95 56.97 37.38
N ILE A 10 -14.27 57.02 37.19
CA ILE A 10 -14.95 56.13 36.24
C ILE A 10 -14.49 56.49 34.83
N VAL A 11 -14.42 57.78 34.49
CA VAL A 11 -13.99 58.24 33.17
C VAL A 11 -12.52 57.89 32.91
N SER A 12 -11.63 58.02 33.89
CA SER A 12 -10.21 57.68 33.71
C SER A 12 -10.01 56.18 33.43
N VAL A 13 -10.75 55.32 34.15
CA VAL A 13 -10.72 53.86 33.94
C VAL A 13 -11.24 53.49 32.55
N ILE A 14 -12.27 54.18 32.06
CA ILE A 14 -12.78 53.99 30.70
C ILE A 14 -11.70 54.40 29.69
N CYS A 15 -11.13 55.60 29.82
CA CYS A 15 -10.07 56.10 28.95
C CYS A 15 -8.85 55.16 28.93
N ASP A 16 -8.35 54.73 30.09
CA ASP A 16 -7.19 53.83 30.19
C ASP A 16 -7.42 52.48 29.50
N HIS A 17 -8.63 51.92 29.58
CA HIS A 17 -8.97 50.66 28.91
C HIS A 17 -9.05 50.81 27.39
N PHE A 18 -9.54 51.95 26.88
CA PHE A 18 -9.52 52.21 25.43
C PHE A 18 -8.11 52.49 24.92
N LEU A 19 -7.27 53.14 25.73
CA LEU A 19 -5.87 53.42 25.41
C LEU A 19 -4.95 52.20 25.52
N SER A 20 -5.29 51.22 26.36
CA SER A 20 -4.54 49.96 26.45
C SER A 20 -4.75 49.03 25.24
N GLY A 21 -5.73 49.30 24.38
CA GLY A 21 -6.00 48.53 23.17
C GLY A 21 -6.54 47.12 23.45
N GLU A 22 -7.13 46.90 24.64
CA GLU A 22 -7.72 45.61 25.01
C GLU A 22 -8.93 45.31 24.09
N ARG A 23 -8.85 44.20 23.35
CA ARG A 23 -9.86 43.76 22.34
C ARG A 23 -11.20 43.32 22.96
N TYR A 24 -11.32 43.31 24.29
CA TYR A 24 -12.53 42.88 24.99
C TYR A 24 -13.53 44.02 25.09
N LYS A 25 -14.81 43.72 24.85
CA LYS A 25 -15.88 44.71 25.07
C LYS A 25 -15.90 45.10 26.54
N LEU A 26 -15.66 46.37 26.82
CA LEU A 26 -15.69 46.92 28.17
C LEU A 26 -17.07 46.62 28.78
N THR A 27 -17.10 45.83 29.85
CA THR A 27 -18.35 45.48 30.53
C THR A 27 -18.55 46.39 31.72
N ILE A 28 -19.79 46.84 31.97
CA ILE A 28 -20.14 47.70 33.11
C ILE A 28 -19.64 47.10 34.44
N ALA A 29 -19.67 45.77 34.55
CA ALA A 29 -19.11 45.02 35.67
C ALA A 29 -17.62 45.32 35.94
N LEU A 30 -16.82 45.33 34.89
CA LEU A 30 -15.37 45.48 34.93
C LEU A 30 -14.98 46.94 35.22
N VAL A 31 -15.78 47.89 34.72
CA VAL A 31 -15.63 49.32 35.06
C VAL A 31 -15.98 49.56 36.52
N CYS A 32 -17.09 48.98 37.02
CA CYS A 32 -17.50 49.09 38.42
C CYS A 32 -16.47 48.49 39.38
N GLU A 33 -15.87 47.35 39.01
CA GLU A 33 -14.81 46.68 39.77
C GLU A 33 -13.52 47.53 39.82
N ARG A 34 -13.06 48.03 38.67
CA ARG A 34 -11.85 48.87 38.59
C ARG A 34 -12.03 50.26 39.22
N SER A 35 -13.26 50.80 39.26
CA SER A 35 -13.58 52.09 39.88
C SER A 35 -13.98 51.99 41.36
N GLY A 36 -14.15 50.77 41.90
CA GLY A 36 -14.52 50.54 43.30
C GLY A 36 -15.97 50.92 43.65
N ILE A 37 -16.88 50.90 42.67
CA ILE A 37 -18.28 51.33 42.82
C ILE A 37 -19.24 50.14 42.62
N SER A 38 -20.33 50.11 43.39
CA SER A 38 -21.39 49.10 43.20
C SER A 38 -22.14 49.32 41.89
N ARG A 39 -22.48 48.23 41.18
CA ARG A 39 -23.28 48.28 39.94
C ARG A 39 -24.59 49.06 40.10
N GLN A 40 -25.21 49.01 41.28
CA GLN A 40 -26.44 49.74 41.58
C GLN A 40 -26.22 51.26 41.63
N ALA A 41 -25.08 51.70 42.19
CA ALA A 41 -24.71 53.12 42.23
C ALA A 41 -24.38 53.66 40.83
N PHE A 42 -23.73 52.82 40.00
CA PHE A 42 -23.48 53.15 38.59
C PHE A 42 -24.78 53.39 37.81
N HIS A 43 -25.76 52.50 37.94
CA HIS A 43 -27.05 52.63 37.25
C HIS A 43 -27.91 53.80 37.75
N LYS A 44 -27.76 54.21 39.01
CA LYS A 44 -28.55 55.29 39.61
C LYS A 44 -28.00 56.68 39.28
N ASN A 45 -26.68 56.85 39.32
CA ASN A 45 -26.05 58.18 39.26
C ASN A 45 -25.27 58.44 37.96
N TYR A 46 -24.88 57.40 37.21
CA TYR A 46 -23.93 57.51 36.10
C TYR A 46 -24.42 56.87 34.79
N LEU A 47 -25.75 56.88 34.57
CA LEU A 47 -26.38 56.28 33.39
C LEU A 47 -25.87 56.88 32.07
N HIS A 48 -25.43 58.14 32.08
CA HIS A 48 -24.87 58.85 30.93
C HIS A 48 -23.51 58.31 30.47
N LEU A 49 -22.81 57.54 31.31
CA LEU A 49 -21.52 56.92 30.96
C LEU A 49 -21.69 55.54 30.27
N LYS A 50 -22.87 54.94 30.35
CA LYS A 50 -23.23 53.68 29.69
C LYS A 50 -22.97 53.66 28.16
N PRO A 51 -23.36 54.67 27.36
CA PRO A 51 -23.14 54.66 25.92
C PRO A 51 -21.66 54.61 25.50
N PHE A 52 -20.75 55.15 26.32
CA PHE A 52 -19.30 55.11 26.09
C PHE A 52 -18.71 53.72 26.36
N ILE A 53 -19.23 53.01 27.36
CA ILE A 53 -18.85 51.62 27.68
C ILE A 53 -19.31 50.66 26.58
N THR A 54 -20.50 50.89 26.00
CA THR A 54 -21.07 50.06 24.95
C THR A 54 -20.56 50.38 23.54
N GLY A 55 -19.69 51.40 23.39
CA GLY A 55 -19.13 51.81 22.09
C GLY A 55 -20.11 52.53 21.16
N GLN A 56 -21.22 53.07 21.68
CA GLN A 56 -22.21 53.83 20.90
C GLN A 56 -21.86 55.32 20.76
N ARG A 57 -20.94 55.82 21.58
CA ARG A 57 -20.37 57.17 21.49
C ARG A 57 -18.85 57.10 21.53
N ASN A 58 -18.20 57.96 20.75
CA ASN A 58 -16.74 58.01 20.68
C ASN A 58 -16.17 58.51 22.01
N VAL A 59 -15.12 57.83 22.46
CA VAL A 59 -14.39 58.11 23.71
C VAL A 59 -13.67 59.48 23.62
N ASP A 60 -13.54 60.02 22.41
CA ASP A 60 -12.98 61.34 22.09
C ASP A 60 -13.63 62.48 22.92
N GLU A 61 -14.94 62.40 23.19
CA GLU A 61 -15.65 63.40 24.01
C GLU A 61 -15.26 63.35 25.50
N LEU A 62 -14.89 62.16 25.99
CA LEU A 62 -14.45 61.96 27.39
C LEU A 62 -12.98 62.36 27.58
N LEU A 63 -12.15 62.11 26.57
CA LEU A 63 -10.74 62.50 26.55
C LEU A 63 -10.57 64.03 26.53
N LEU A 64 -11.43 64.74 25.79
CA LEU A 64 -11.48 66.22 25.77
C LEU A 64 -11.93 66.81 27.10
N ARG A 65 -12.82 66.13 27.85
CA ARG A 65 -13.31 66.58 29.17
C ARG A 65 -12.29 66.40 30.30
N GLN A 66 -11.44 65.38 30.21
CA GLN A 66 -10.44 65.08 31.24
C GLN A 66 -9.11 65.80 31.08
N GLY A 67 -8.87 66.51 29.96
CA GLY A 67 -7.59 67.18 29.73
C GLY A 67 -6.41 66.20 29.69
N MET A 68 -6.62 64.96 29.23
CA MET A 68 -5.54 63.98 29.08
C MET A 68 -4.56 64.45 28.00
N ASP A 69 -3.25 64.28 28.25
CA ASP A 69 -2.17 64.67 27.33
C ASP A 69 -2.42 64.09 25.92
N ALA A 70 -2.77 64.95 24.97
CA ALA A 70 -3.01 64.57 23.57
C ALA A 70 -1.83 63.79 22.95
N SER A 71 -0.61 64.03 23.44
CA SER A 71 0.60 63.32 23.04
C SER A 71 0.57 61.81 23.37
N LYS A 72 -0.01 61.41 24.51
CA LYS A 72 -0.10 60.00 24.92
C LYS A 72 -1.06 59.21 24.03
N VAL A 73 -2.21 59.82 23.70
CA VAL A 73 -3.20 59.25 22.78
C VAL A 73 -2.64 59.10 21.36
N ILE A 74 -1.87 60.10 20.89
CA ILE A 74 -1.22 60.05 19.58
C ILE A 74 -0.16 58.94 19.54
N VAL A 75 0.68 58.81 20.56
CA VAL A 75 1.72 57.77 20.59
C VAL A 75 1.10 56.36 20.63
N GLN A 76 0.01 56.16 21.38
CA GLN A 76 -0.67 54.87 21.46
C GLN A 76 -1.41 54.52 20.15
N SER A 77 -2.08 55.48 19.52
CA SER A 77 -2.71 55.27 18.20
C SER A 77 -1.67 54.99 17.10
N GLN A 78 -0.54 55.68 17.09
CA GLN A 78 0.58 55.37 16.18
C GLN A 78 1.15 53.97 16.41
N LYS A 79 1.24 53.51 17.66
CA LYS A 79 1.65 52.14 17.99
C LYS A 79 0.65 51.11 17.48
N LEU A 80 -0.65 51.37 17.64
CA LEU A 80 -1.71 50.50 17.11
C LEU A 80 -1.69 50.46 15.57
N LEU A 81 -1.51 51.61 14.91
CA LEU A 81 -1.39 51.67 13.45
C LEU A 81 -0.20 50.87 12.95
N ARG A 82 0.98 51.01 13.57
CA ARG A 82 2.16 50.20 13.21
C ARG A 82 1.92 48.71 13.43
N ASN A 83 1.29 48.33 14.54
CA ASN A 83 0.97 46.93 14.81
C ASN A 83 0.00 46.38 13.76
N LEU A 84 -1.02 47.15 13.37
CA LEU A 84 -1.96 46.77 12.31
C LEU A 84 -1.26 46.67 10.94
N GLU A 85 -0.35 47.58 10.61
CA GLU A 85 0.44 47.52 9.38
C GLU A 85 1.32 46.26 9.34
N VAL A 86 1.91 45.88 10.47
CA VAL A 86 2.70 44.63 10.59
C VAL A 86 1.79 43.42 10.42
N GLU A 87 0.66 43.33 11.13
CA GLU A 87 -0.31 42.23 10.98
C GLU A 87 -0.82 42.12 9.54
N LEU A 88 -1.09 43.25 8.88
CA LEU A 88 -1.56 43.29 7.49
C LEU A 88 -0.47 42.80 6.51
N ASN A 89 0.78 43.20 6.73
CA ASN A 89 1.90 42.74 5.92
C ASN A 89 2.18 41.24 6.14
N GLU A 90 2.06 40.74 7.36
CA GLU A 90 2.18 39.31 7.67
C GLU A 90 1.09 38.50 6.98
N VAL A 91 -0.17 38.96 7.05
CA VAL A 91 -1.29 38.31 6.37
C VAL A 91 -1.07 38.29 4.86
N ARG A 92 -0.71 39.43 4.24
CA ARG A 92 -0.41 39.50 2.80
C ARG A 92 0.74 38.59 2.38
N SER A 93 1.81 38.54 3.18
CA SER A 93 2.94 37.65 2.92
C SER A 93 2.51 36.19 2.98
N SER A 94 1.70 35.81 3.98
CA SER A 94 1.19 34.45 4.12
C SER A 94 0.24 34.05 2.99
N GLU A 95 -0.61 34.97 2.51
CA GLU A 95 -1.49 34.74 1.38
C GLU A 95 -0.72 34.57 0.07
N ASN A 96 0.29 35.42 -0.17
CA ASN A 96 1.16 35.28 -1.34
C ASN A 96 1.93 33.96 -1.34
N ALA A 97 2.43 33.53 -0.18
CA ALA A 97 3.09 32.23 -0.04
C ALA A 97 2.14 31.07 -0.35
N ARG A 98 0.92 31.10 0.19
CA ARG A 98 -0.12 30.10 -0.12
C ARG A 98 -0.50 30.08 -1.58
N PHE A 99 -0.58 31.25 -2.22
CA PHE A 99 -0.90 31.34 -3.64
C PHE A 99 0.21 30.76 -4.51
N ALA A 100 1.48 31.06 -4.20
CA ALA A 100 2.62 30.47 -4.90
C ALA A 100 2.70 28.94 -4.72
N GLU A 101 2.43 28.43 -3.52
CA GLU A 101 2.31 26.98 -3.29
C GLU A 101 1.18 26.36 -4.10
N PHE A 102 0.02 27.02 -4.16
CA PHE A 102 -1.13 26.57 -4.95
C PHE A 102 -0.82 26.53 -6.45
N GLU A 103 -0.19 27.58 -7.00
CA GLU A 103 0.25 27.60 -8.40
C GLU A 103 1.23 26.48 -8.71
N ASN A 104 2.23 26.27 -7.86
CA ASN A 104 3.20 25.19 -8.02
C ASN A 104 2.53 23.80 -7.96
N ASN A 105 1.57 23.62 -7.06
CA ASN A 105 0.82 22.37 -6.95
C ASN A 105 -0.04 22.11 -8.19
N ILE A 106 -0.72 23.15 -8.72
CA ILE A 106 -1.47 23.02 -9.97
C ILE A 106 -0.55 22.69 -11.13
N LEU A 107 0.56 23.42 -11.29
CA LEU A 107 1.51 23.19 -12.37
C LEU A 107 2.05 21.76 -12.32
N THR A 108 2.45 21.30 -11.13
CA THR A 108 2.94 19.93 -10.93
C THR A 108 1.84 18.90 -11.20
N SER A 109 0.60 19.14 -10.77
CA SER A 109 -0.53 18.24 -11.03
C SER A 109 -0.87 18.15 -12.52
N LEU A 110 -0.80 19.27 -13.25
CA LEU A 110 -1.02 19.30 -14.70
C LEU A 110 0.09 18.56 -15.43
N MET A 111 1.35 18.84 -15.09
CA MET A 111 2.51 18.15 -15.70
C MET A 111 2.49 16.65 -15.44
N THR A 112 2.13 16.22 -14.23
CA THR A 112 2.02 14.79 -13.90
C THR A 112 0.89 14.12 -14.69
N SER A 113 -0.26 14.79 -14.83
CA SER A 113 -1.34 14.34 -15.71
C SER A 113 -0.88 14.19 -17.16
N ASP A 114 -0.14 15.17 -17.70
CA ASP A 114 0.38 15.13 -19.06
C ASP A 114 1.39 13.98 -19.25
N ILE A 115 2.30 13.77 -18.29
CA ILE A 115 3.23 12.64 -18.31
C ILE A 115 2.48 11.30 -18.30
N LEU A 116 1.43 11.18 -17.48
CA LEU A 116 0.63 9.97 -17.41
C LEU A 116 -0.13 9.71 -18.70
N THR A 117 -0.75 10.73 -19.30
CA THR A 117 -1.45 10.58 -20.59
C THR A 117 -0.48 10.25 -21.72
N HIS A 118 0.72 10.82 -21.72
CA HIS A 118 1.78 10.46 -22.68
C HIS A 118 2.20 9.00 -22.54
N ARG A 119 2.54 8.56 -21.32
CA ARG A 119 2.92 7.17 -21.05
C ARG A 119 1.80 6.19 -21.40
N ALA A 120 0.55 6.55 -21.13
CA ALA A 120 -0.60 5.73 -21.52
C ALA A 120 -0.70 5.57 -23.05
N LYS A 121 -0.45 6.65 -23.81
CA LYS A 121 -0.39 6.58 -25.29
C LYS A 121 0.75 5.70 -25.78
N GLU A 122 1.95 5.83 -25.22
CA GLU A 122 3.10 4.98 -25.55
C GLU A 122 2.82 3.50 -25.25
N LEU A 123 2.24 3.22 -24.08
CA LEU A 123 1.87 1.86 -23.68
C LEU A 123 0.82 1.28 -24.62
N THR A 124 -0.20 2.07 -24.99
CA THR A 124 -1.22 1.66 -25.97
C THR A 124 -0.60 1.38 -27.34
N ALA A 125 0.35 2.20 -27.80
CA ALA A 125 1.06 1.99 -29.06
C ALA A 125 1.91 0.71 -29.01
N ALA A 126 2.63 0.47 -27.91
CA ALA A 126 3.41 -0.74 -27.70
C ALA A 126 2.53 -1.99 -27.65
N LEU A 127 1.37 -1.94 -26.98
CA LEU A 127 0.41 -3.02 -26.94
C LEU A 127 -0.16 -3.33 -28.33
N ARG A 128 -0.51 -2.30 -29.12
CA ARG A 128 -0.95 -2.49 -30.52
C ARG A 128 0.12 -3.17 -31.37
N LYS A 129 1.39 -2.76 -31.22
CA LYS A 129 2.51 -3.39 -31.93
C LYS A 129 2.68 -4.86 -31.53
N LYS A 130 2.58 -5.18 -30.24
CA LYS A 130 2.63 -6.56 -29.75
C LYS A 130 1.43 -7.39 -30.20
N ALA A 131 0.23 -6.81 -30.22
CA ALA A 131 -0.97 -7.48 -30.70
C ALA A 131 -0.85 -7.88 -32.17
N LEU A 132 -0.38 -6.96 -33.03
CA LEU A 132 -0.09 -7.25 -34.44
C LEU A 132 0.96 -8.35 -34.61
N HIS A 133 2.03 -8.32 -33.81
CA HIS A 133 3.05 -9.37 -33.85
C HIS A 133 2.50 -10.74 -33.42
N VAL A 134 1.64 -10.78 -32.40
CA VAL A 134 0.97 -12.02 -31.98
C VAL A 134 0.03 -12.53 -33.08
N GLU A 135 -0.67 -11.65 -33.79
CA GLU A 135 -1.50 -12.02 -34.93
C GLU A 135 -0.66 -12.62 -36.07
N LEU A 136 0.50 -12.03 -36.36
CA LEU A 136 1.45 -12.58 -37.35
C LEU A 136 1.97 -13.96 -36.94
N LEU A 137 2.42 -14.13 -35.69
CA LEU A 137 2.87 -15.43 -35.19
C LEU A 137 1.76 -16.50 -35.23
N LYS A 138 0.51 -16.11 -34.97
CA LYS A 138 -0.63 -17.02 -35.10
C LYS A 138 -0.81 -17.48 -36.55
N ARG A 139 -0.74 -16.57 -37.51
CA ARG A 139 -0.80 -16.93 -38.94
C ARG A 139 0.33 -17.88 -39.34
N GLU A 140 1.57 -17.60 -38.92
CA GLU A 140 2.71 -18.50 -39.18
C GLU A 140 2.50 -19.89 -38.56
N LEU A 141 1.92 -19.95 -37.36
CA LEU A 141 1.62 -21.20 -36.67
C LEU A 141 0.52 -21.97 -37.42
N ASP A 142 -0.55 -21.30 -37.81
CA ASP A 142 -1.65 -21.89 -38.60
C ASP A 142 -1.12 -22.41 -39.95
N GLU A 143 -0.25 -21.66 -40.64
CA GLU A 143 0.42 -22.10 -41.88
C GLU A 143 1.24 -23.38 -41.66
N LYS A 144 2.03 -23.45 -40.57
CA LYS A 144 2.82 -24.63 -40.24
C LYS A 144 1.98 -25.82 -39.80
N GLU A 145 0.87 -25.61 -39.11
CA GLU A 145 -0.09 -26.68 -38.80
C GLU A 145 -0.70 -27.27 -40.07
N VAL A 146 -1.05 -26.42 -41.04
CA VAL A 146 -1.55 -26.87 -42.36
C VAL A 146 -0.47 -27.64 -43.13
N GLU A 147 0.78 -27.15 -43.16
CA GLU A 147 1.91 -27.88 -43.76
C GLU A 147 2.11 -29.27 -43.12
N LEU A 148 2.05 -29.36 -41.78
CA LEU A 148 2.17 -30.62 -41.06
C LEU A 148 0.98 -31.56 -41.33
N ALA A 149 -0.24 -31.03 -41.39
CA ALA A 149 -1.42 -31.82 -41.74
C ALA A 149 -1.29 -32.43 -43.15
N LEU A 150 -0.84 -31.63 -44.13
CA LEU A 150 -0.59 -32.08 -45.50
C LEU A 150 0.56 -33.11 -45.58
N ALA A 151 1.64 -32.89 -44.83
CA ALA A 151 2.76 -33.84 -44.75
C ALA A 151 2.35 -35.17 -44.12
N ASN A 152 1.53 -35.14 -43.06
CA ASN A 152 1.01 -36.34 -42.41
C ASN A 152 0.07 -37.13 -43.32
N THR A 153 -0.81 -36.47 -44.08
CA THR A 153 -1.68 -37.15 -45.06
C THR A 153 -0.90 -37.82 -46.20
N ASN A 154 0.29 -37.31 -46.53
CA ASN A 154 1.17 -37.94 -47.52
C ASN A 154 2.01 -39.10 -46.95
N SER A 155 1.96 -39.34 -45.64
CA SER A 155 2.73 -40.38 -44.94
C SER A 155 1.90 -41.58 -44.47
N ASP A 156 0.60 -41.61 -44.78
CA ASP A 156 -0.30 -42.75 -44.49
C ASP A 156 -0.04 -43.94 -45.44
N SER A 157 1.15 -44.53 -45.32
CA SER A 157 1.40 -45.90 -45.72
C SER A 157 2.45 -46.52 -44.81
N LEU A 158 2.10 -46.87 -43.57
CA LEU A 158 2.70 -47.97 -42.79
C LEU A 158 2.00 -48.06 -41.41
N PRO A 159 1.46 -49.22 -41.01
CA PRO A 159 0.83 -49.38 -39.71
C PRO A 159 1.93 -49.46 -38.63
N SER A 160 2.00 -48.46 -37.77
CA SER A 160 2.86 -48.49 -36.59
C SER A 160 2.23 -49.36 -35.48
N PRO A 161 3.00 -50.26 -34.85
CA PRO A 161 2.49 -51.15 -33.81
C PRO A 161 2.24 -50.39 -32.51
N VAL A 162 1.30 -50.94 -31.73
CA VAL A 162 0.94 -50.58 -30.35
C VAL A 162 2.18 -50.23 -29.51
N ARG A 163 2.42 -48.93 -29.29
CA ARG A 163 3.43 -48.43 -28.35
C ARG A 163 2.97 -48.70 -26.92
N ARG A 164 3.62 -49.67 -26.27
CA ARG A 164 3.57 -49.87 -24.80
C ARG A 164 3.99 -48.57 -24.11
N LYS A 165 3.14 -48.02 -23.25
CA LYS A 165 3.45 -46.88 -22.37
C LYS A 165 4.55 -47.28 -21.37
N THR A 166 5.79 -46.86 -21.61
CA THR A 166 6.84 -46.82 -20.59
C THR A 166 6.90 -45.40 -20.03
N THR A 167 6.15 -45.13 -18.96
CA THR A 167 6.19 -43.84 -18.26
C THR A 167 7.47 -43.74 -17.43
N ASN A 168 8.47 -43.04 -17.94
CA ASN A 168 9.72 -42.71 -17.24
C ASN A 168 9.55 -41.49 -16.31
N VAL A 169 8.46 -41.42 -15.53
CA VAL A 169 8.16 -40.28 -14.64
C VAL A 169 8.38 -40.70 -13.18
N HIS A 170 9.34 -40.06 -12.52
CA HIS A 170 9.63 -40.26 -11.09
C HIS A 170 9.01 -39.14 -10.27
N ILE A 171 8.08 -39.49 -9.37
CA ILE A 171 7.36 -38.52 -8.55
C ILE A 171 7.96 -38.52 -7.14
N PHE A 172 8.34 -37.33 -6.65
CA PHE A 172 8.85 -37.13 -5.30
C PHE A 172 7.92 -36.21 -4.51
N LYS A 173 7.36 -36.72 -3.43
CA LYS A 173 6.52 -35.97 -2.48
C LYS A 173 7.13 -36.08 -1.08
N PRO A 174 7.32 -34.97 -0.36
CA PRO A 174 7.75 -35.02 1.02
C PRO A 174 6.60 -35.58 1.87
N ASP A 175 6.92 -36.51 2.77
CA ASP A 175 5.94 -37.06 3.69
C ASP A 175 5.78 -36.10 4.88
N LEU A 176 4.68 -35.34 4.87
CA LEU A 176 4.35 -34.36 5.89
C LEU A 176 3.37 -34.92 6.94
N ALA A 177 2.98 -36.20 6.86
CA ALA A 177 1.98 -36.78 7.75
C ALA A 177 2.40 -36.70 9.24
N SER A 178 3.68 -36.94 9.52
CA SER A 178 4.26 -36.83 10.85
C SER A 178 4.25 -35.39 11.38
N ALA A 179 4.62 -34.41 10.53
CA ALA A 179 4.60 -33.00 10.89
C ALA A 179 3.18 -32.51 11.21
N MET A 180 2.20 -32.89 10.38
CA MET A 180 0.79 -32.55 10.60
C MET A 180 0.22 -33.20 11.88
N ALA A 181 0.56 -34.46 12.17
CA ALA A 181 0.12 -35.14 13.39
C ALA A 181 0.71 -34.49 14.67
N SER A 182 1.98 -34.11 14.64
CA SER A 182 2.63 -33.39 15.73
C SER A 182 2.00 -32.01 15.95
N PHE A 183 1.72 -31.26 14.87
CA PHE A 183 1.07 -29.96 14.97
C PHE A 183 -0.36 -30.04 15.49
N ALA A 184 -1.14 -31.05 15.08
CA ALA A 184 -2.48 -31.29 15.60
C ALA A 184 -2.50 -31.57 17.12
N THR A 185 -1.41 -32.12 17.66
CA THR A 185 -1.31 -32.49 19.09
C THR A 185 -0.73 -31.37 19.95
N GLN A 186 0.32 -30.69 19.47
CA GLN A 186 1.10 -29.73 20.27
C GLN A 186 0.89 -28.27 19.87
N SER A 187 0.32 -28.01 18.69
CA SER A 187 0.13 -26.68 18.10
C SER A 187 1.40 -25.80 18.08
N ASP A 188 2.59 -26.43 18.12
CA ASP A 188 3.87 -25.74 18.13
C ASP A 188 4.41 -25.60 16.69
N PRO A 189 4.54 -24.37 16.16
CA PRO A 189 5.05 -24.14 14.82
C PRO A 189 6.52 -24.52 14.64
N GLU A 190 7.36 -24.46 15.68
CA GLU A 190 8.80 -24.74 15.56
C GLU A 190 9.06 -26.22 15.30
N VAL A 191 8.38 -27.09 16.04
CA VAL A 191 8.45 -28.55 15.86
C VAL A 191 7.95 -28.96 14.48
N TYR A 192 6.88 -28.32 13.99
CA TYR A 192 6.36 -28.55 12.64
C TYR A 192 7.40 -28.20 11.57
N MET A 193 8.03 -27.04 11.66
CA MET A 193 9.05 -26.59 10.69
C MET A 193 10.27 -27.52 10.69
N ALA A 194 10.74 -27.95 11.86
CA ALA A 194 11.87 -28.87 11.96
C ALA A 194 11.57 -30.26 11.35
N LEU A 195 10.35 -30.78 11.53
CA LEU A 195 9.93 -32.05 10.93
C LEU A 195 9.74 -31.92 9.41
N LYS A 196 9.19 -30.79 8.96
CA LYS A 196 9.05 -30.46 7.54
C LYS A 196 10.41 -30.39 6.84
N GLU A 197 11.38 -29.71 7.43
CA GLU A 197 12.75 -29.63 6.91
C GLU A 197 13.41 -31.00 6.82
N LYS A 198 13.25 -31.86 7.84
CA LYS A 198 13.75 -33.26 7.81
C LYS A 198 13.14 -34.05 6.65
N ALA A 199 11.82 -33.91 6.41
CA ALA A 199 11.14 -34.60 5.32
C ALA A 199 11.65 -34.11 3.94
N ILE A 200 11.88 -32.81 3.79
CA ILE A 200 12.44 -32.19 2.58
C ILE A 200 13.85 -32.71 2.33
N ASN A 201 14.72 -32.70 3.34
CA ASN A 201 16.11 -33.16 3.22
C ASN A 201 16.17 -34.66 2.86
N ALA A 202 15.30 -35.49 3.44
CA ALA A 202 15.20 -36.91 3.09
C ALA A 202 14.75 -37.12 1.63
N MET A 203 13.83 -36.30 1.13
CA MET A 203 13.40 -36.31 -0.27
C MET A 203 14.53 -35.86 -1.20
N GLN A 204 15.24 -34.79 -0.85
CA GLN A 204 16.36 -34.26 -1.61
C GLN A 204 17.48 -35.30 -1.78
N GLN A 205 17.83 -36.02 -0.71
CA GLN A 205 18.80 -37.11 -0.79
C GLN A 205 18.37 -38.23 -1.76
N LYS A 206 17.07 -38.55 -1.83
CA LYS A 206 16.54 -39.52 -2.81
C LYS A 206 16.66 -38.99 -4.24
N LEU A 207 16.35 -37.71 -4.44
CA LEU A 207 16.47 -37.05 -5.74
C LEU A 207 17.94 -37.00 -6.21
N LEU A 208 18.88 -36.65 -5.33
CA LEU A 208 20.31 -36.64 -5.64
C LEU A 208 20.84 -38.03 -6.02
N LYS A 209 20.38 -39.09 -5.35
CA LYS A 209 20.71 -40.48 -5.75
C LYS A 209 20.21 -40.82 -7.15
N LEU A 210 19.10 -40.23 -7.58
CA LEU A 210 18.53 -40.42 -8.91
C LEU A 210 19.31 -39.63 -9.96
N ILE A 211 19.63 -38.35 -9.68
CA ILE A 211 20.47 -37.50 -10.56
C ILE A 211 21.88 -38.11 -10.75
N ARG A 212 22.45 -38.72 -9.72
CA ARG A 212 23.76 -39.42 -9.85
C ARG A 212 23.74 -40.60 -10.83
N LYS A 213 22.56 -41.15 -11.15
CA LYS A 213 22.43 -42.27 -12.09
C LYS A 213 22.34 -41.82 -13.56
N GLY A 214 22.19 -40.52 -13.83
CA GLY A 214 22.17 -39.96 -15.17
C GLY A 214 21.52 -38.58 -15.24
N THR A 215 21.63 -37.92 -16.40
CA THR A 215 21.01 -36.61 -16.65
C THR A 215 19.50 -36.77 -16.74
N ILE A 216 18.78 -36.19 -15.78
CA ILE A 216 17.33 -36.28 -15.65
C ILE A 216 16.77 -34.87 -15.62
N ARG A 217 15.69 -34.64 -16.37
CA ARG A 217 14.95 -33.38 -16.34
C ARG A 217 14.24 -33.28 -15.00
N VAL A 218 14.50 -32.22 -14.23
CA VAL A 218 13.91 -32.03 -12.90
C VAL A 218 12.93 -30.88 -12.95
N ILE A 219 11.72 -31.14 -12.46
CA ILE A 219 10.62 -30.19 -12.43
C ILE A 219 10.22 -29.99 -10.99
N LEU A 220 10.52 -28.80 -10.47
CA LEU A 220 10.19 -28.36 -9.13
C LEU A 220 8.79 -27.74 -9.18
N PHE A 221 7.85 -28.31 -8.43
CA PHE A 221 6.53 -27.75 -8.23
C PHE A 221 6.51 -27.01 -6.89
N GLN A 222 6.38 -25.70 -6.93
CA GLN A 222 6.22 -24.88 -5.73
C GLN A 222 4.76 -24.91 -5.28
N ASP A 223 4.49 -25.60 -4.19
CA ASP A 223 3.13 -25.82 -3.70
C ASP A 223 2.65 -24.63 -2.87
N ARG A 224 1.93 -23.68 -3.48
CA ARG A 224 1.29 -22.55 -2.78
C ARG A 224 -0.11 -22.88 -2.23
N TYR A 225 -0.49 -24.17 -2.21
CA TYR A 225 -1.81 -24.65 -1.78
C TYR A 225 -2.98 -24.06 -2.58
N LEU A 226 -2.79 -23.94 -3.89
CA LEU A 226 -3.81 -23.48 -4.84
C LEU A 226 -4.29 -24.61 -5.75
N CYS A 227 -3.41 -25.56 -6.09
CA CYS A 227 -3.72 -26.66 -6.99
C CYS A 227 -3.14 -27.95 -6.43
N SER A 228 -3.87 -29.06 -6.54
CA SER A 228 -3.36 -30.36 -6.11
C SER A 228 -2.22 -30.83 -7.00
N PHE A 229 -1.14 -31.31 -6.39
CA PHE A 229 0.03 -31.83 -7.10
C PHE A 229 -0.32 -32.96 -8.09
N GLU A 230 -1.30 -33.80 -7.77
CA GLU A 230 -1.74 -34.90 -8.62
C GLU A 230 -2.36 -34.39 -9.94
N LYS A 231 -3.29 -33.44 -9.87
CA LYS A 231 -3.85 -32.78 -11.06
C LYS A 231 -2.78 -32.07 -11.89
N PHE A 232 -1.78 -31.47 -11.24
CA PHE A 232 -0.65 -30.85 -11.94
C PHE A 232 0.14 -31.87 -12.78
N ILE A 233 0.41 -33.06 -12.20
CA ILE A 233 1.13 -34.13 -12.91
C ILE A 233 0.33 -34.62 -14.10
N GLU A 234 -0.96 -34.93 -13.90
CA GLU A 234 -1.84 -35.44 -14.95
C GLU A 234 -1.93 -34.46 -16.14
N ARG A 235 -2.10 -33.17 -15.85
CA ARG A 235 -2.25 -32.13 -16.89
C ARG A 235 -0.98 -31.91 -17.71
N ASN A 236 0.20 -32.04 -17.11
CA ASN A 236 1.45 -31.64 -17.76
C ASN A 236 2.31 -32.81 -18.26
N PHE A 237 2.17 -34.01 -17.70
CA PHE A 237 3.13 -35.11 -17.94
C PHE A 237 2.49 -36.44 -18.37
N SER A 238 1.31 -36.39 -19.01
CA SER A 238 0.56 -37.57 -19.48
C SER A 238 1.30 -38.48 -20.49
N SER A 239 2.35 -38.00 -21.16
CA SER A 239 3.13 -38.81 -22.12
C SER A 239 4.52 -38.21 -22.40
N SER A 240 5.50 -38.41 -21.52
CA SER A 240 6.89 -38.04 -21.84
C SER A 240 7.70 -39.25 -22.29
N SER A 241 8.43 -39.10 -23.41
CA SER A 241 9.44 -40.05 -23.87
C SER A 241 10.75 -39.95 -23.07
N THR A 242 10.93 -38.86 -22.33
CA THR A 242 12.11 -38.54 -21.53
C THR A 242 11.90 -38.88 -20.06
N SER A 243 12.99 -39.26 -19.38
CA SER A 243 12.99 -39.47 -17.92
C SER A 243 12.84 -38.13 -17.20
N ILE A 244 11.74 -37.96 -16.47
CA ILE A 244 11.41 -36.71 -15.77
C ILE A 244 11.26 -37.02 -14.28
N ALA A 245 11.90 -36.21 -13.43
CA ALA A 245 11.65 -36.20 -12.00
C ALA A 245 10.80 -34.99 -11.63
N VAL A 246 9.57 -35.21 -11.15
CA VAL A 246 8.67 -34.16 -10.67
C VAL A 246 8.69 -34.15 -9.15
N VAL A 247 9.02 -33.01 -8.56
CA VAL A 247 9.25 -32.86 -7.12
C VAL A 247 8.27 -31.86 -6.54
N ASN A 248 7.51 -32.27 -5.53
CA ASN A 248 6.64 -31.37 -4.78
C ASN A 248 7.44 -30.64 -3.69
N LEU A 249 7.53 -29.31 -3.77
CA LEU A 249 8.23 -28.46 -2.82
C LEU A 249 7.27 -27.53 -2.07
N PRO A 250 6.98 -27.83 -0.79
CA PRO A 250 6.26 -26.93 0.10
C PRO A 250 7.20 -25.87 0.71
N ILE A 251 8.03 -25.21 -0.12
CA ILE A 251 8.96 -24.15 0.31
C ILE A 251 8.56 -22.85 -0.39
N TYR A 252 8.41 -21.77 0.39
CA TYR A 252 7.99 -20.47 -0.13
C TYR A 252 9.13 -19.48 -0.24
N SER A 253 10.04 -19.52 0.73
CA SER A 253 11.20 -18.62 0.81
C SER A 253 12.06 -18.74 -0.43
N ARG A 254 12.33 -17.61 -1.07
CA ARG A 254 13.22 -17.56 -2.24
C ARG A 254 14.64 -18.03 -1.91
N ILE A 255 15.12 -17.76 -0.69
CA ILE A 255 16.46 -18.13 -0.25
C ILE A 255 16.55 -19.66 -0.18
N ASP A 256 15.60 -20.27 0.52
CA ASP A 256 15.56 -21.73 0.73
C ASP A 256 15.35 -22.48 -0.59
N LEU A 257 14.51 -21.96 -1.48
CA LEU A 257 14.31 -22.53 -2.82
C LEU A 257 15.59 -22.49 -3.66
N ARG A 258 16.30 -21.36 -3.62
CA ARG A 258 17.56 -21.19 -4.33
C ARG A 258 18.63 -22.13 -3.77
N ASP A 259 18.69 -22.27 -2.45
CA ASP A 259 19.68 -23.14 -1.80
C ASP A 259 19.36 -24.63 -2.09
N PHE A 260 18.09 -25.02 -2.07
CA PHE A 260 17.64 -26.33 -2.54
C PHE A 260 18.02 -26.57 -4.02
N ALA A 261 17.80 -25.60 -4.91
CA ALA A 261 18.13 -25.70 -6.32
C ALA A 261 19.65 -25.82 -6.57
N LYS A 262 20.48 -25.08 -5.84
CA LYS A 262 21.95 -25.15 -5.94
C LYS A 262 22.51 -26.53 -5.60
N GLU A 263 21.85 -27.27 -4.73
CA GLU A 263 22.27 -28.61 -4.35
C GLU A 263 21.99 -29.64 -5.44
N LEU A 264 21.06 -29.38 -6.36
CA LEU A 264 20.69 -30.26 -7.49
C LEU A 264 21.65 -30.13 -8.68
N LYS A 265 22.96 -30.13 -8.42
CA LYS A 265 23.99 -30.08 -9.47
C LYS A 265 23.88 -31.32 -10.38
N GLY A 266 23.57 -31.10 -11.66
CA GLY A 266 23.40 -32.16 -12.67
C GLY A 266 21.96 -32.37 -13.17
N ALA A 267 20.98 -31.68 -12.56
CA ALA A 267 19.63 -31.60 -13.11
C ALA A 267 19.60 -30.63 -14.30
N VAL A 268 19.46 -31.15 -15.52
CA VAL A 268 19.39 -30.32 -16.74
C VAL A 268 18.30 -30.88 -17.67
N PRO A 269 17.26 -30.09 -18.03
CA PRO A 269 16.95 -28.76 -17.51
C PRO A 269 16.29 -28.81 -16.12
N LEU A 270 16.51 -27.74 -15.33
CA LEU A 270 15.84 -27.48 -14.05
C LEU A 270 14.70 -26.47 -14.24
N GLU A 271 13.47 -26.93 -14.06
CA GLU A 271 12.26 -26.13 -14.29
C GLU A 271 11.51 -25.89 -12.99
N LEU A 272 10.99 -24.68 -12.80
CA LEU A 272 10.14 -24.32 -11.66
C LEU A 272 8.73 -24.01 -12.13
N HIS A 273 7.75 -24.69 -11.56
CA HIS A 273 6.33 -24.48 -11.79
C HIS A 273 5.68 -23.95 -10.53
N THR A 274 4.97 -22.82 -10.64
CA THR A 274 4.27 -22.20 -9.52
C THR A 274 2.86 -21.81 -9.93
N SER A 275 1.92 -21.94 -9.00
CA SER A 275 0.52 -21.61 -9.20
C SER A 275 0.24 -20.15 -8.82
N HIS A 276 -0.64 -19.51 -9.59
CA HIS A 276 -1.10 -18.14 -9.34
C HIS A 276 -2.61 -18.02 -9.48
N CYS A 277 -3.24 -17.21 -8.63
CA CYS A 277 -4.65 -16.86 -8.74
C CYS A 277 -4.83 -15.39 -8.36
N ASP A 278 -5.63 -14.64 -9.12
CA ASP A 278 -5.86 -13.21 -8.91
C ASP A 278 -6.95 -12.93 -7.85
N SER A 279 -7.80 -13.93 -7.55
CA SER A 279 -8.98 -13.76 -6.69
C SER A 279 -8.75 -14.37 -5.32
N GLU A 280 -8.75 -13.52 -4.29
CA GLU A 280 -8.65 -13.96 -2.88
C GLU A 280 -9.79 -14.90 -2.48
N ALA A 281 -10.99 -14.69 -3.03
CA ALA A 281 -12.14 -15.56 -2.78
C ALA A 281 -11.89 -17.00 -3.27
N ILE A 282 -11.29 -17.14 -4.46
CA ILE A 282 -10.94 -18.45 -5.03
C ILE A 282 -9.81 -19.10 -4.22
N ILE A 283 -8.79 -18.33 -3.82
CA ILE A 283 -7.69 -18.79 -2.97
C ILE A 283 -8.22 -19.35 -1.65
N ASN A 284 -9.10 -18.61 -0.97
CA ASN A 284 -9.67 -19.02 0.31
C ASN A 284 -10.57 -20.25 0.16
N ALA A 285 -11.38 -20.31 -0.91
CA ALA A 285 -12.19 -21.48 -1.20
C ALA A 285 -11.32 -22.72 -1.45
N GLN A 286 -10.31 -22.65 -2.31
CA GLN A 286 -9.42 -23.78 -2.62
C GLN A 286 -8.68 -24.28 -1.38
N ARG A 287 -8.15 -23.37 -0.55
CA ARG A 287 -7.52 -23.72 0.73
C ARG A 287 -8.49 -24.42 1.67
N GLY A 288 -9.71 -23.91 1.79
CA GLY A 288 -10.76 -24.49 2.64
C GLY A 288 -11.33 -25.83 2.15
N PHE A 289 -11.29 -26.11 0.84
CA PHE A 289 -11.78 -27.38 0.30
C PHE A 289 -10.69 -28.45 0.18
N LEU A 290 -9.53 -28.11 -0.36
CA LEU A 290 -8.47 -29.06 -0.71
C LEU A 290 -7.39 -29.22 0.37
N PHE A 291 -7.19 -28.20 1.21
CA PHE A 291 -6.02 -28.11 2.11
C PHE A 291 -6.39 -27.87 3.58
N ARG A 292 -7.51 -28.46 4.04
CA ARG A 292 -8.07 -28.26 5.40
C ARG A 292 -7.12 -28.54 6.55
N ASN A 293 -6.18 -29.47 6.36
CA ASN A 293 -5.30 -29.96 7.43
C ASN A 293 -3.99 -29.17 7.54
N ILE A 294 -3.83 -28.11 6.75
CA ILE A 294 -2.59 -27.33 6.70
C ILE A 294 -2.69 -26.14 7.66
N PRO A 295 -1.66 -25.89 8.49
CA PRO A 295 -1.67 -24.78 9.43
C PRO A 295 -1.82 -23.41 8.76
N GLU A 296 -2.54 -22.49 9.41
CA GLU A 296 -2.81 -21.17 8.82
C GLU A 296 -1.54 -20.31 8.60
N PHE A 297 -0.50 -20.51 9.43
CA PHE A 297 0.76 -19.79 9.27
C PHE A 297 1.47 -20.13 7.95
N GLU A 298 1.29 -21.34 7.42
CA GLU A 298 1.82 -21.75 6.11
C GLU A 298 1.10 -21.01 4.98
N PHE A 299 -0.21 -20.80 5.08
CA PHE A 299 -0.97 -20.00 4.12
C PHE A 299 -0.52 -18.54 4.11
N ARG A 300 -0.21 -17.97 5.28
CA ARG A 300 0.31 -16.61 5.41
C ARG A 300 1.73 -16.50 4.86
N ALA A 301 2.60 -17.47 5.14
CA ALA A 301 3.96 -17.52 4.61
C ALA A 301 3.95 -17.62 3.08
N SER A 302 3.13 -18.53 2.53
CA SER A 302 3.00 -18.70 1.08
C SER A 302 2.46 -17.45 0.37
N ALA A 303 1.60 -16.64 1.01
CA ALA A 303 1.01 -15.45 0.41
C ALA A 303 1.96 -14.23 0.41
N ARG A 304 2.85 -14.13 1.41
CA ARG A 304 3.81 -13.01 1.54
C ARG A 304 4.92 -13.06 0.49
N GLU A 305 5.29 -14.25 0.04
CA GLU A 305 6.42 -14.42 -0.87
C GLU A 305 6.06 -14.07 -2.34
N PRO A 306 6.90 -13.26 -3.02
CA PRO A 306 6.67 -12.89 -4.42
C PRO A 306 6.98 -14.07 -5.36
N LEU A 307 6.32 -14.09 -6.52
CA LEU A 307 6.51 -15.14 -7.54
C LEU A 307 7.98 -15.27 -7.96
N PRO A 308 8.49 -16.49 -8.17
CA PRO A 308 9.86 -16.73 -8.61
C PRO A 308 10.13 -16.20 -10.03
N THR A 309 11.40 -15.93 -10.32
CA THR A 309 11.88 -15.39 -11.59
C THR A 309 13.04 -16.21 -12.14
N ILE A 310 13.32 -16.09 -13.44
CA ILE A 310 14.45 -16.79 -14.08
C ILE A 310 15.80 -16.39 -13.46
N HIS A 311 15.90 -15.16 -12.94
CA HIS A 311 17.08 -14.65 -12.24
C HIS A 311 17.44 -15.44 -10.97
N ASP A 312 16.52 -16.26 -10.46
CA ASP A 312 16.75 -17.10 -9.28
C ASP A 312 17.56 -18.38 -9.61
N GLY A 313 17.95 -18.59 -10.88
CA GLY A 313 18.87 -19.66 -11.31
C GLY A 313 18.19 -20.89 -11.93
N TYR A 314 16.95 -20.74 -12.41
CA TYR A 314 16.20 -21.80 -13.07
C TYR A 314 16.30 -21.67 -14.60
N ASP A 315 16.34 -22.80 -15.31
CA ASP A 315 16.36 -22.80 -16.78
C ASP A 315 15.02 -22.35 -17.36
N ARG A 316 13.93 -22.66 -16.66
CA ARG A 316 12.57 -22.25 -17.03
C ARG A 316 11.72 -22.01 -15.78
N VAL A 317 10.98 -20.91 -15.76
CA VAL A 317 9.96 -20.63 -14.74
C VAL A 317 8.60 -20.56 -15.42
N THR A 318 7.67 -21.40 -14.98
CA THR A 318 6.30 -21.47 -15.49
C THR A 318 5.34 -21.06 -14.38
N VAL A 319 4.73 -19.89 -14.53
CA VAL A 319 3.62 -19.45 -13.67
C VAL A 319 2.32 -19.79 -14.39
N PHE A 320 1.49 -20.64 -13.80
CA PHE A 320 0.19 -21.01 -14.38
C PHE A 320 -0.95 -20.49 -13.53
N ARG A 321 -2.00 -20.01 -14.21
CA ARG A 321 -3.21 -19.49 -13.58
C ARG A 321 -4.11 -20.65 -13.17
N VAL A 322 -4.54 -20.66 -11.91
CA VAL A 322 -5.49 -21.63 -11.38
C VAL A 322 -6.89 -21.04 -11.42
N ALA A 323 -7.82 -21.75 -12.04
CA ALA A 323 -9.24 -21.38 -12.06
C ALA A 323 -10.01 -22.09 -10.93
N GLN A 324 -11.21 -21.59 -10.62
CA GLN A 324 -12.07 -22.23 -9.62
C GLN A 324 -12.42 -23.67 -10.07
N GLY A 325 -12.07 -24.68 -9.26
CA GLY A 325 -12.35 -26.10 -9.52
C GLY A 325 -11.14 -26.93 -9.98
N ASP A 326 -10.04 -26.28 -10.37
CA ASP A 326 -8.71 -26.91 -10.44
C ASP A 326 -8.24 -27.31 -9.02
#